data_AF-A0A9P4H1U8-F1
#
_entry.id   AF-A0A9P4H1U8-F1
#
_cell.length_a   1.000
_cell.length_b   1.000
_cell.length_c   1.000
_cell.angle_alpha   90.00
_cell.angle_beta   90.00
_cell.angle_gamma   90.00
#
_symmetry.space_group_name_H-M   'P 1'
#
loop_
_entity.id
_entity.type
_entity.pdbx_description
1 polymer ?
#
loop_
_entity_poly.entity_id
_entity_poly.type
_entity_poly.pdbx_seq_one_letter_code
_entity_poly.pdbx_strand_id
1 'polypeptide(L)'
;MFSSKLHQIEQKRASAPPLPTGAAPWTSSRQFKISTSNDKSFANSWDRHFSRIGSRLKASVLKTAALASGPTQTISLGTGRPAAEFYPWASLSMDIPRRASTEDDIHLTCAAGEATYGLNVALNYGYSAGSPQLLRFITERCAITTGTTSAIDHTLQILCDARDYILVEEYTYPGFIDGAKALGVKLVGVKMDEDGLLPGDLDHILRNWDNTIDKRPSLLYMIPTGHNPIGITQSTERRKAIYAVAELHDLLIIEDDPYMFLQLQRAGTHFPPIETSQTPEDHYLAILPTSYLSLDISGRVIRLDSTSKILAPGLRCGWITACSQIMAKFLARTDVSTVSTNGPTQIMLYKLLDESWGHDGFVRWLMELSGNYTRRVSIFSRACERYLPRDVCSWKIPEDGMFLWIRLEPKWSKANSPAIDDASCRHSFDVEGAIYEDARRRGVTISRDSWFQVHSEAEPRTIHFRLTFAAASESDLDLAVQRFADAIAAILKHASSEFSSTLQGPDSDNAGLNSENPWVSQASKGPPSTYRAADCDSSMSGGCAPA
;
A
#
# COMPACT_ATOMS: atom_id res chain seq x y z
N MET A 1 -11.82 2.82 -27.26
CA MET A 1 -13.14 2.75 -26.61
C MET A 1 -13.24 1.49 -25.76
N PHE A 2 -13.80 1.62 -24.57
CA PHE A 2 -13.98 0.60 -23.54
C PHE A 2 -14.86 -0.55 -24.03
N SER A 3 -15.97 -0.22 -24.69
CA SER A 3 -16.86 -1.18 -25.34
C SER A 3 -16.13 -2.14 -26.30
N SER A 4 -15.17 -1.63 -27.07
CA SER A 4 -14.33 -2.46 -27.95
C SER A 4 -13.44 -3.43 -27.16
N LYS A 5 -12.85 -2.99 -26.05
CA LYS A 5 -12.04 -3.86 -25.17
C LYS A 5 -12.91 -4.94 -24.51
N LEU A 6 -14.09 -4.58 -24.02
CA LEU A 6 -15.07 -5.52 -23.46
C LEU A 6 -15.42 -6.61 -24.49
N HIS A 7 -15.73 -6.19 -25.72
CA HIS A 7 -16.05 -7.12 -26.79
C HIS A 7 -14.88 -8.08 -27.09
N GLN A 8 -13.64 -7.59 -27.08
CA GLN A 8 -12.46 -8.46 -27.24
C GLN A 8 -12.32 -9.48 -26.11
N ILE A 9 -12.61 -9.08 -24.86
CA ILE A 9 -12.61 -9.98 -23.71
C ILE A 9 -13.67 -11.08 -23.89
N GLU A 10 -14.89 -10.69 -24.26
CA GLU A 10 -16.01 -11.61 -24.47
C GLU A 10 -15.73 -12.60 -25.60
N GLN A 11 -15.27 -12.11 -26.76
CA GLN A 11 -14.86 -12.96 -27.89
C GLN A 11 -13.77 -13.94 -27.50
N LYS A 12 -12.78 -13.48 -26.71
CA LYS A 12 -11.71 -14.35 -26.23
C LYS A 12 -12.20 -15.41 -25.26
N ARG A 13 -13.13 -15.06 -24.36
CA ARG A 13 -13.74 -16.02 -23.44
C ARG A 13 -14.58 -17.05 -24.19
N ALA A 14 -15.34 -16.62 -25.20
CA ALA A 14 -16.18 -17.49 -26.03
C ALA A 14 -15.36 -18.49 -26.87
N SER A 15 -14.14 -18.13 -27.26
CA SER A 15 -13.23 -18.97 -28.05
C SER A 15 -12.22 -19.77 -27.22
N ALA A 16 -12.11 -19.50 -25.92
CA ALA A 16 -11.20 -20.23 -25.03
C ALA A 16 -11.76 -21.60 -24.61
N PRO A 17 -10.90 -22.59 -24.31
CA PRO A 17 -11.33 -23.83 -23.69
C PRO A 17 -12.10 -23.58 -22.37
N PRO A 18 -13.02 -24.47 -21.98
CA PRO A 18 -13.69 -24.37 -20.68
C PRO A 18 -12.70 -24.23 -19.54
N LEU A 19 -13.04 -23.41 -18.54
CA LEU A 19 -12.21 -23.29 -17.34
C LEU A 19 -12.15 -24.64 -16.62
N PRO A 20 -11.00 -25.01 -16.04
CA PRO A 20 -10.91 -26.23 -15.26
C PRO A 20 -11.72 -26.08 -13.96
N THR A 21 -12.49 -27.11 -13.66
CA THR A 21 -13.48 -27.13 -12.56
C THR A 21 -13.04 -27.96 -11.35
N GLY A 22 -11.92 -28.68 -11.46
CA GLY A 22 -11.36 -29.49 -10.38
C GLY A 22 -10.58 -28.68 -9.34
N ALA A 23 -10.22 -29.32 -8.22
CA ALA A 23 -9.41 -28.69 -7.17
C ALA A 23 -7.95 -28.45 -7.60
N ALA A 24 -7.43 -27.26 -7.27
CA ALA A 24 -6.07 -26.79 -7.58
C ALA A 24 -5.61 -27.04 -9.03
N PRO A 25 -6.38 -26.62 -10.05
CA PRO A 25 -5.99 -26.80 -11.43
C PRO A 25 -4.79 -25.90 -11.73
N TRP A 26 -3.82 -26.42 -12.48
CA TRP A 26 -2.75 -25.57 -12.96
C TRP A 26 -3.32 -24.47 -13.85
N THR A 27 -2.88 -23.26 -13.57
CA THR A 27 -3.37 -22.08 -14.26
C THR A 27 -2.22 -21.11 -14.47
N SER A 28 -2.21 -20.47 -15.63
CA SER A 28 -1.38 -19.30 -15.88
C SER A 28 -2.25 -18.23 -16.50
N SER A 29 -2.14 -17.00 -16.01
CA SER A 29 -2.89 -15.88 -16.57
C SER A 29 -2.56 -15.59 -18.05
N ARG A 30 -1.46 -16.16 -18.57
CA ARG A 30 -1.16 -16.20 -20.02
C ARG A 30 -2.31 -16.81 -20.84
N GLN A 31 -3.03 -17.79 -20.29
CA GLN A 31 -4.21 -18.39 -20.92
C GLN A 31 -5.31 -17.33 -21.17
N PHE A 32 -5.36 -16.29 -20.34
CA PHE A 32 -6.42 -15.29 -20.34
C PHE A 32 -6.03 -13.95 -20.97
N LYS A 33 -4.74 -13.71 -21.28
CA LYS A 33 -4.28 -12.48 -21.95
C LYS A 33 -4.95 -12.20 -23.29
N ILE A 34 -5.54 -11.02 -23.47
CA ILE A 34 -5.99 -10.55 -24.78
C ILE A 34 -4.73 -10.40 -25.65
N SER A 35 -4.71 -11.02 -26.83
CA SER A 35 -3.55 -11.00 -27.73
C SER A 35 -3.27 -9.57 -28.17
N THR A 36 -2.32 -8.88 -27.52
CA THR A 36 -1.64 -7.72 -28.11
C THR A 36 -0.44 -8.26 -28.89
N SER A 37 -0.29 -7.80 -30.14
CA SER A 37 0.66 -8.26 -31.18
C SER A 37 1.89 -9.06 -30.71
N ASN A 38 2.24 -10.08 -31.50
CA ASN A 38 3.48 -10.86 -31.35
C ASN A 38 4.79 -10.04 -31.49
N ASP A 39 4.69 -8.71 -31.63
CA ASP A 39 5.81 -7.80 -31.88
C ASP A 39 6.44 -7.22 -30.59
N LYS A 40 5.93 -7.55 -29.41
CA LYS A 40 6.53 -7.09 -28.15
C LYS A 40 7.82 -7.87 -27.85
N SER A 41 8.89 -7.14 -27.51
CA SER A 41 10.16 -7.73 -27.09
C SER A 41 10.01 -8.59 -25.84
N PHE A 42 10.89 -9.58 -25.69
CA PHE A 42 11.02 -10.32 -24.44
C PHE A 42 11.61 -9.42 -23.36
N ALA A 43 11.22 -9.68 -22.11
CA ALA A 43 11.85 -9.06 -20.95
C ALA A 43 13.34 -9.43 -20.86
N ASN A 44 14.14 -8.52 -20.28
CA ASN A 44 15.55 -8.77 -19.98
C ASN A 44 15.71 -9.96 -19.01
N SER A 45 16.92 -10.55 -18.96
CA SER A 45 17.25 -11.50 -17.89
C SER A 45 17.45 -10.75 -16.58
N TRP A 46 16.84 -11.27 -15.51
CA TRP A 46 16.90 -10.73 -14.15
C TRP A 46 17.60 -11.69 -13.18
N ASP A 47 18.31 -12.72 -13.70
CA ASP A 47 18.91 -13.77 -12.87
C ASP A 47 19.93 -13.22 -11.86
N ARG A 48 20.62 -12.13 -12.20
CA ARG A 48 21.61 -11.47 -11.32
C ARG A 48 20.97 -10.67 -10.18
N HIS A 49 19.67 -10.40 -10.23
CA HIS A 49 18.94 -9.63 -9.22
C HIS A 49 18.31 -10.53 -8.15
N PHE A 50 18.27 -11.84 -8.35
CA PHE A 50 17.71 -12.74 -7.34
C PHE A 50 18.63 -12.84 -6.14
N SER A 51 18.04 -12.74 -4.94
CA SER A 51 18.71 -13.05 -3.69
C SER A 51 19.15 -14.52 -3.66
N ARG A 52 19.92 -14.90 -2.65
CA ARG A 52 20.24 -16.31 -2.39
C ARG A 52 19.00 -17.17 -2.19
N ILE A 53 17.94 -16.64 -1.55
CA ILE A 53 16.66 -17.35 -1.43
C ILE A 53 16.00 -17.45 -2.80
N GLY A 54 15.84 -16.32 -3.50
CA GLY A 54 15.24 -16.26 -4.83
C GLY A 54 15.89 -17.24 -5.82
N SER A 55 17.22 -17.29 -5.84
CA SER A 55 17.99 -18.19 -6.70
C SER A 55 17.73 -19.67 -6.40
N ARG A 56 17.49 -20.03 -5.15
CA ARG A 56 17.26 -21.42 -4.70
C ARG A 56 15.81 -21.88 -4.83
N LEU A 57 14.85 -20.96 -4.92
CA LEU A 57 13.44 -21.30 -5.12
C LEU A 57 13.24 -22.02 -6.46
N LYS A 58 12.59 -23.19 -6.39
CA LYS A 58 12.19 -24.04 -7.51
C LYS A 58 10.68 -24.34 -7.40
N ALA A 59 10.05 -24.67 -8.52
CA ALA A 59 8.65 -25.06 -8.54
C ALA A 59 8.39 -26.29 -7.64
N SER A 60 7.22 -26.34 -7.00
CA SER A 60 6.81 -27.49 -6.18
C SER A 60 6.76 -28.79 -6.99
N VAL A 61 7.45 -29.82 -6.50
CA VAL A 61 7.48 -31.16 -7.12
C VAL A 61 6.08 -31.78 -7.15
N LEU A 62 5.32 -31.64 -6.06
CA LEU A 62 3.96 -32.19 -5.97
C LEU A 62 2.99 -31.48 -6.92
N LYS A 63 3.10 -30.15 -7.07
CA LYS A 63 2.28 -29.41 -8.04
C LYS A 63 2.66 -29.76 -9.47
N THR A 64 3.95 -29.97 -9.75
CA THR A 64 4.45 -30.41 -11.06
C THR A 64 3.98 -31.83 -11.39
N ALA A 65 3.99 -32.76 -10.43
CA ALA A 65 3.48 -34.12 -10.59
C ALA A 65 1.96 -34.14 -10.83
N ALA A 66 1.21 -33.23 -10.18
CA ALA A 66 -0.23 -33.07 -10.39
C ALA A 66 -0.61 -32.51 -11.78
N LEU A 67 0.36 -32.04 -12.59
CA LEU A 67 0.13 -31.59 -13.98
C LEU A 67 -0.03 -32.74 -14.97
N ALA A 68 0.47 -33.93 -14.62
CA ALA A 68 0.45 -35.09 -15.50
C ALA A 68 -0.95 -35.73 -15.52
N SER A 69 -1.88 -35.10 -16.24
CA SER A 69 -3.19 -35.69 -16.53
C SER A 69 -3.15 -36.29 -17.94
N GLY A 70 -2.99 -37.61 -18.04
CA GLY A 70 -3.23 -38.35 -19.27
C GLY A 70 -4.73 -38.49 -19.59
N PRO A 71 -5.11 -39.08 -20.74
CA PRO A 71 -6.50 -39.29 -21.13
C PRO A 71 -7.26 -40.28 -20.21
N THR A 72 -6.56 -40.97 -19.32
CA THR A 72 -7.14 -41.97 -18.41
C THR A 72 -7.58 -41.29 -17.11
N GLN A 73 -8.83 -41.50 -16.71
CA GLN A 73 -9.33 -41.09 -15.40
C GLN A 73 -8.56 -41.84 -14.32
N THR A 74 -7.74 -41.14 -13.54
CA THR A 74 -6.95 -41.72 -12.45
C THR A 74 -7.67 -41.54 -11.11
N ILE A 75 -7.62 -42.55 -10.25
CA ILE A 75 -8.03 -42.42 -8.86
C ILE A 75 -6.85 -41.84 -8.08
N SER A 76 -6.99 -40.61 -7.57
CA SER A 76 -5.90 -39.93 -6.86
C SER A 76 -5.76 -40.47 -5.43
N LEU A 77 -4.69 -41.23 -5.19
CA LEU A 77 -4.23 -41.63 -3.84
C LEU A 77 -2.90 -40.94 -3.45
N GLY A 78 -2.39 -40.05 -4.31
CA GLY A 78 -1.04 -39.48 -4.17
C GLY A 78 -0.97 -38.12 -3.44
N THR A 79 -2.10 -37.45 -3.24
CA THR A 79 -2.14 -36.11 -2.62
C THR A 79 -2.99 -36.11 -1.34
N GLY A 80 -2.53 -35.43 -0.29
CA GLY A 80 -3.26 -35.28 0.98
C GLY A 80 -4.39 -34.23 0.93
N ARG A 81 -5.22 -34.23 -0.11
CA ARG A 81 -6.36 -33.31 -0.24
C ARG A 81 -7.59 -33.91 0.45
N PRO A 82 -8.20 -33.22 1.44
CA PRO A 82 -9.44 -33.72 2.05
C PRO A 82 -10.58 -33.79 1.02
N ALA A 83 -11.48 -34.76 1.19
CA ALA A 83 -12.70 -34.84 0.41
C ALA A 83 -13.64 -33.69 0.75
N ALA A 84 -14.30 -33.13 -0.27
CA ALA A 84 -15.15 -31.96 -0.09
C ALA A 84 -16.42 -32.24 0.73
N GLU A 85 -16.85 -33.50 0.84
CA GLU A 85 -17.97 -33.93 1.69
C GLU A 85 -17.74 -33.69 3.18
N PHE A 86 -16.49 -33.52 3.61
CA PHE A 86 -16.13 -33.20 4.99
C PHE A 86 -16.09 -31.70 5.29
N TYR A 87 -16.36 -30.84 4.30
CA TYR A 87 -16.41 -29.40 4.52
C TYR A 87 -17.80 -29.01 5.09
N PRO A 88 -17.87 -28.38 6.27
CA PRO A 88 -19.13 -28.04 6.93
C PRO A 88 -19.84 -26.81 6.35
N TRP A 89 -19.76 -26.58 5.03
CA TRP A 89 -20.38 -25.45 4.34
C TRP A 89 -21.08 -25.90 3.06
N ALA A 90 -22.41 -25.93 3.10
CA ALA A 90 -23.24 -26.23 1.93
C ALA A 90 -23.34 -25.02 0.98
N SER A 91 -23.51 -23.82 1.55
CA SER A 91 -23.61 -22.58 0.78
C SER A 91 -23.21 -21.35 1.59
N LEU A 92 -22.86 -20.28 0.88
CA LEU A 92 -22.66 -18.92 1.40
C LEU A 92 -23.39 -17.94 0.49
N SER A 93 -24.19 -17.04 1.04
CA SER A 93 -24.91 -16.03 0.27
C SER A 93 -24.43 -14.63 0.63
N MET A 94 -24.49 -13.72 -0.34
CA MET A 94 -24.12 -12.31 -0.17
C MET A 94 -25.06 -11.42 -0.98
N ASP A 95 -25.43 -10.30 -0.35
CA ASP A 95 -26.27 -9.29 -0.95
C ASP A 95 -25.38 -8.14 -1.42
N ILE A 96 -25.45 -7.84 -2.71
CA ILE A 96 -24.63 -6.83 -3.34
C ILE A 96 -25.54 -5.71 -3.85
N PRO A 97 -25.28 -4.46 -3.46
CA PRO A 97 -26.12 -3.35 -3.88
C PRO A 97 -26.02 -3.16 -5.39
N ARG A 98 -27.17 -3.18 -6.08
CA ARG A 98 -27.25 -2.87 -7.51
C ARG A 98 -27.36 -1.36 -7.68
N ARG A 99 -26.24 -0.66 -7.77
CA ARG A 99 -26.25 0.81 -7.86
C ARG A 99 -26.16 1.28 -9.32
N ALA A 100 -27.35 1.45 -9.91
CA ALA A 100 -27.68 2.33 -11.06
C ALA A 100 -29.19 2.30 -11.45
N SER A 101 -30.06 1.54 -10.78
CA SER A 101 -31.52 1.56 -11.01
C SER A 101 -32.31 1.14 -9.75
N THR A 102 -33.60 1.47 -9.72
CA THR A 102 -34.55 1.29 -8.60
C THR A 102 -35.06 -0.16 -8.42
N GLU A 103 -34.23 -1.17 -8.69
CA GLU A 103 -34.57 -2.59 -8.49
C GLU A 103 -33.82 -3.19 -7.30
N ASP A 104 -34.30 -4.35 -6.84
CA ASP A 104 -33.81 -5.09 -5.66
C ASP A 104 -32.30 -5.42 -5.70
N ASP A 105 -31.71 -5.62 -4.52
CA ASP A 105 -30.32 -6.03 -4.34
C ASP A 105 -29.98 -7.33 -5.10
N ILE A 106 -28.73 -7.46 -5.56
CA ILE A 106 -28.27 -8.70 -6.21
C ILE A 106 -27.94 -9.72 -5.12
N HIS A 107 -28.78 -10.75 -5.03
CA HIS A 107 -28.52 -11.92 -4.19
C HIS A 107 -27.62 -12.92 -4.92
N LEU A 108 -26.37 -13.07 -4.47
CA LEU A 108 -25.45 -14.09 -4.99
C LEU A 108 -25.31 -15.23 -3.98
N THR A 109 -25.30 -16.46 -4.49
CA THR A 109 -25.05 -17.67 -3.68
C THR A 109 -23.85 -18.42 -4.24
N CYS A 110 -22.96 -18.82 -3.34
CA CYS A 110 -21.85 -19.74 -3.56
C CYS A 110 -22.26 -21.09 -2.96
N ALA A 111 -22.56 -22.10 -3.78
CA ALA A 111 -22.97 -23.42 -3.31
C ALA A 111 -21.86 -24.47 -3.50
N ALA A 112 -21.89 -25.53 -2.70
CA ALA A 112 -21.16 -26.75 -3.01
C ALA A 112 -21.78 -27.43 -4.24
N GLY A 113 -20.94 -27.94 -5.15
CA GLY A 113 -21.38 -28.68 -6.34
C GLY A 113 -21.70 -27.81 -7.56
N GLU A 114 -21.41 -26.51 -7.54
CA GLU A 114 -21.54 -25.67 -8.74
C GLU A 114 -20.65 -26.15 -9.89
N ALA A 115 -21.17 -26.06 -11.11
CA ALA A 115 -20.53 -26.59 -12.30
C ALA A 115 -19.18 -25.93 -12.61
N THR A 116 -19.06 -24.62 -12.41
CA THR A 116 -17.86 -23.86 -12.79
C THR A 116 -16.87 -23.73 -11.63
N TYR A 117 -17.33 -23.27 -10.46
CA TYR A 117 -16.50 -23.04 -9.28
C TYR A 117 -17.35 -22.94 -8.01
N GLY A 118 -17.56 -24.07 -7.36
CA GLY A 118 -18.31 -24.16 -6.11
C GLY A 118 -17.44 -24.23 -4.86
N LEU A 119 -18.08 -24.19 -3.69
CA LEU A 119 -17.39 -24.29 -2.38
C LEU A 119 -16.57 -25.58 -2.23
N ASN A 120 -16.99 -26.68 -2.85
CA ASN A 120 -16.26 -27.95 -2.89
C ASN A 120 -14.87 -27.82 -3.54
N VAL A 121 -14.68 -26.83 -4.40
CA VAL A 121 -13.40 -26.53 -5.06
C VAL A 121 -12.69 -25.39 -4.35
N ALA A 122 -13.41 -24.31 -4.06
CA ALA A 122 -12.85 -23.10 -3.50
C ALA A 122 -12.25 -23.31 -2.11
N LEU A 123 -12.87 -24.13 -1.26
CA LEU A 123 -12.39 -24.39 0.11
C LEU A 123 -11.20 -25.36 0.19
N ASN A 124 -10.83 -26.00 -0.93
CA ASN A 124 -9.64 -26.83 -0.99
C ASN A 124 -8.38 -25.97 -1.21
N TYR A 125 -7.19 -26.58 -1.11
CA TYR A 125 -5.95 -25.90 -1.48
C TYR A 125 -6.00 -25.41 -2.93
N GLY A 126 -5.55 -24.17 -3.16
CA GLY A 126 -5.50 -23.56 -4.49
C GLY A 126 -4.16 -23.72 -5.19
N TYR A 127 -4.15 -23.43 -6.49
CA TYR A 127 -2.90 -23.18 -7.19
C TYR A 127 -2.32 -21.82 -6.76
N SER A 128 -1.00 -21.66 -6.73
CA SER A 128 -0.38 -20.44 -6.15
C SER A 128 -0.61 -19.18 -6.97
N ALA A 129 -0.96 -19.32 -8.25
CA ALA A 129 -1.35 -18.18 -9.05
C ALA A 129 -2.76 -17.68 -8.70
N GLY A 130 -3.58 -18.46 -7.99
CA GLY A 130 -5.00 -18.20 -7.77
C GLY A 130 -5.90 -19.08 -8.65
N SER A 131 -7.21 -18.92 -8.46
CA SER A 131 -8.22 -19.65 -9.23
C SER A 131 -8.26 -19.15 -10.67
N PRO A 132 -8.44 -20.03 -11.67
CA PRO A 132 -8.61 -19.62 -13.06
C PRO A 132 -9.82 -18.72 -13.28
N GLN A 133 -10.87 -18.92 -12.49
CA GLN A 133 -12.09 -18.14 -12.48
C GLN A 133 -11.85 -16.67 -12.12
N LEU A 134 -11.00 -16.41 -11.13
CA LEU A 134 -10.65 -15.03 -10.77
C LEU A 134 -9.54 -14.47 -11.68
N LEU A 135 -8.54 -15.29 -12.04
CA LEU A 135 -7.44 -14.86 -12.91
C LEU A 135 -7.93 -14.44 -14.31
N ARG A 136 -8.98 -15.07 -14.84
CA ARG A 136 -9.55 -14.68 -16.14
C ARG A 136 -10.14 -13.27 -16.15
N PHE A 137 -10.52 -12.75 -14.98
CA PHE A 137 -11.03 -11.39 -14.83
C PHE A 137 -9.89 -10.35 -14.87
N ILE A 138 -8.70 -10.65 -14.33
CA ILE A 138 -7.62 -9.65 -14.29
C ILE A 138 -6.94 -9.48 -15.66
N THR A 139 -7.00 -10.49 -16.53
CA THR A 139 -6.51 -10.48 -17.94
C THR A 139 -5.01 -10.20 -18.15
N GLU A 140 -4.25 -9.82 -17.12
CA GLU A 140 -2.80 -9.52 -17.20
C GLU A 140 -1.88 -10.67 -16.77
N ARG A 141 -0.54 -10.51 -16.94
CA ARG A 141 0.44 -11.51 -16.46
C ARG A 141 0.57 -11.47 -14.93
N CYS A 142 -0.40 -12.00 -14.21
CA CYS A 142 -0.53 -11.82 -12.78
C CYS A 142 -0.68 -13.14 -12.00
N ALA A 143 -0.51 -13.01 -10.68
CA ALA A 143 -0.92 -14.00 -9.68
C ALA A 143 -1.72 -13.30 -8.58
N ILE A 144 -2.76 -13.95 -8.07
CA ILE A 144 -3.53 -13.48 -6.92
C ILE A 144 -2.65 -13.54 -5.66
N THR A 145 -2.70 -12.49 -4.85
CA THR A 145 -1.90 -12.34 -3.63
C THR A 145 -2.81 -12.24 -2.41
N THR A 146 -2.23 -12.42 -1.22
CA THR A 146 -2.93 -12.18 0.05
C THR A 146 -2.87 -10.69 0.44
N GLY A 147 -3.06 -9.82 -0.56
CA GLY A 147 -2.85 -8.38 -0.51
C GLY A 147 -1.39 -7.95 -0.73
N THR A 148 -1.19 -6.65 -0.95
CA THR A 148 0.13 -6.06 -1.23
C THR A 148 1.16 -6.38 -0.15
N THR A 149 0.78 -6.42 1.13
CA THR A 149 1.73 -6.69 2.23
C THR A 149 2.44 -8.03 2.07
N SER A 150 1.72 -9.11 1.73
CA SER A 150 2.38 -10.41 1.49
C SER A 150 3.20 -10.40 0.20
N ALA A 151 2.74 -9.65 -0.81
CA ALA A 151 3.42 -9.54 -2.09
C ALA A 151 4.76 -8.80 -1.95
N ILE A 152 4.81 -7.74 -1.14
CA ILE A 152 6.04 -7.02 -0.75
C ILE A 152 6.99 -7.99 -0.05
N ASP A 153 6.53 -8.67 1.01
CA ASP A 153 7.37 -9.61 1.77
C ASP A 153 8.00 -10.69 0.87
N HIS A 154 7.19 -11.32 0.01
CA HIS A 154 7.68 -12.32 -0.94
C HIS A 154 8.68 -11.72 -1.93
N THR A 155 8.39 -10.53 -2.47
CA THR A 155 9.26 -9.84 -3.43
C THR A 155 10.60 -9.47 -2.80
N LEU A 156 10.60 -8.93 -1.59
CA LEU A 156 11.81 -8.61 -0.83
C LEU A 156 12.66 -9.87 -0.59
N GLN A 157 12.06 -10.98 -0.17
CA GLN A 157 12.80 -12.23 0.02
C GLN A 157 13.35 -12.82 -1.29
N ILE A 158 12.70 -12.56 -2.42
CA ILE A 158 13.15 -13.01 -3.75
C ILE A 158 14.32 -12.16 -4.26
N LEU A 159 14.36 -10.87 -3.94
CA LEU A 159 15.26 -9.89 -4.57
C LEU A 159 16.33 -9.30 -3.65
N CYS A 160 16.21 -9.49 -2.33
CA CYS A 160 17.13 -8.91 -1.35
C CYS A 160 17.70 -9.98 -0.42
N ASP A 161 18.99 -9.87 -0.13
CA ASP A 161 19.64 -10.48 1.02
C ASP A 161 19.79 -9.44 2.14
N ALA A 162 20.02 -9.90 3.38
CA ALA A 162 20.33 -9.00 4.48
C ALA A 162 21.57 -8.15 4.14
N ARG A 163 21.54 -6.87 4.53
CA ARG A 163 22.50 -5.80 4.21
C ARG A 163 22.44 -5.23 2.79
N ASP A 164 21.61 -5.78 1.89
CA ASP A 164 21.31 -5.09 0.63
C ASP A 164 20.61 -3.75 0.91
N TYR A 165 20.70 -2.83 -0.07
CA TYR A 165 20.02 -1.55 -0.05
C TYR A 165 18.85 -1.53 -1.05
N ILE A 166 17.77 -0.86 -0.67
CA ILE A 166 16.65 -0.52 -1.55
C ILE A 166 16.51 1.01 -1.61
N LEU A 167 16.35 1.53 -2.83
CA LEU A 167 16.00 2.92 -3.05
C LEU A 167 14.50 3.09 -2.81
N VAL A 168 14.14 4.11 -2.04
CA VAL A 168 12.76 4.44 -1.70
C VAL A 168 12.56 5.94 -1.76
N GLU A 169 11.32 6.38 -1.81
CA GLU A 169 10.92 7.77 -1.57
C GLU A 169 11.38 8.23 -0.17
N GLU A 170 11.83 9.48 -0.02
CA GLU A 170 12.36 10.01 1.25
C GLU A 170 11.36 9.91 2.42
N TYR A 171 10.06 10.03 2.09
CA TYR A 171 8.94 9.62 2.93
C TYR A 171 8.23 8.46 2.25
N THR A 172 7.89 7.40 2.98
CA THR A 172 7.16 6.28 2.37
C THR A 172 6.32 5.50 3.38
N TYR A 173 5.65 4.44 2.90
CA TYR A 173 4.75 3.62 3.71
C TYR A 173 5.50 2.92 4.87
N PRO A 174 5.09 3.13 6.13
CA PRO A 174 5.80 2.56 7.28
C PRO A 174 5.82 1.03 7.28
N GLY A 175 4.76 0.39 6.76
CA GLY A 175 4.75 -1.07 6.65
C GLY A 175 5.78 -1.63 5.68
N PHE A 176 6.18 -0.86 4.65
CA PHE A 176 7.32 -1.24 3.81
C PHE A 176 8.65 -1.03 4.57
N ILE A 177 8.79 0.10 5.26
CA ILE A 177 9.98 0.43 6.06
C ILE A 177 10.26 -0.67 7.08
N ASP A 178 9.27 -1.02 7.89
CA ASP A 178 9.39 -2.03 8.93
C ASP A 178 9.61 -3.42 8.35
N GLY A 179 8.91 -3.76 7.26
CA GLY A 179 9.08 -5.04 6.56
C GLY A 179 10.48 -5.23 6.01
N ALA A 180 11.05 -4.20 5.36
CA ALA A 180 12.42 -4.24 4.84
C ALA A 180 13.45 -4.32 5.98
N LYS A 181 13.31 -3.48 7.02
CA LYS A 181 14.19 -3.49 8.19
C LYS A 181 14.19 -4.85 8.91
N ALA A 182 13.03 -5.50 9.04
CA ALA A 182 12.92 -6.82 9.65
C ALA A 182 13.69 -7.90 8.88
N LEU A 183 13.88 -7.75 7.57
CA LEU A 183 14.71 -8.63 6.74
C LEU A 183 16.21 -8.24 6.77
N GLY A 184 16.59 -7.23 7.55
CA GLY A 184 17.94 -6.69 7.58
C GLY A 184 18.32 -5.89 6.33
N VAL A 185 17.34 -5.46 5.54
CA VAL A 185 17.52 -4.65 4.34
C VAL A 185 17.57 -3.18 4.74
N LYS A 186 18.54 -2.45 4.16
CA LYS A 186 18.74 -1.02 4.40
C LYS A 186 17.99 -0.20 3.36
N LEU A 187 17.59 1.01 3.72
CA LEU A 187 16.83 1.91 2.85
C LEU A 187 17.64 3.17 2.54
N VAL A 188 17.54 3.62 1.30
CA VAL A 188 18.11 4.88 0.82
C VAL A 188 16.98 5.75 0.30
N GLY A 189 16.67 6.82 1.01
CA GLY A 189 15.70 7.82 0.63
C GLY A 189 16.21 8.64 -0.56
N VAL A 190 15.41 8.70 -1.60
CA VAL A 190 15.59 9.56 -2.78
C VAL A 190 14.71 10.79 -2.58
N LYS A 191 15.30 11.97 -2.78
CA LYS A 191 14.58 13.24 -2.58
C LYS A 191 13.34 13.34 -3.44
N MET A 192 12.36 14.11 -2.96
CA MET A 192 11.10 14.32 -3.65
C MET A 192 10.80 15.81 -3.86
N ASP A 193 9.89 16.08 -4.78
CA ASP A 193 9.22 17.38 -4.93
C ASP A 193 7.69 17.20 -5.03
N GLU A 194 6.99 18.25 -5.43
CA GLU A 194 5.52 18.28 -5.58
C GLU A 194 4.96 17.32 -6.64
N ASP A 195 5.84 16.67 -7.40
CA ASP A 195 5.57 15.68 -8.44
C ASP A 195 6.25 14.33 -8.12
N GLY A 196 6.73 14.15 -6.88
CA GLY A 196 7.24 12.88 -6.34
C GLY A 196 8.75 12.74 -6.43
N LEU A 197 9.21 11.48 -6.48
CA LEU A 197 10.63 11.11 -6.51
C LEU A 197 11.41 11.88 -7.59
N LEU A 198 12.58 12.43 -7.27
CA LEU A 198 13.41 13.20 -8.19
C LEU A 198 14.33 12.28 -9.03
N PRO A 199 14.18 12.22 -10.37
CA PRO A 199 15.03 11.38 -11.23
C PRO A 199 16.51 11.78 -11.15
N GLY A 200 16.81 13.07 -10.99
CA GLY A 200 18.17 13.57 -10.90
C GLY A 200 18.87 13.16 -9.60
N ASP A 201 18.15 13.11 -8.48
CA ASP A 201 18.70 12.65 -7.20
C ASP A 201 18.90 11.13 -7.21
N LEU A 202 17.95 10.38 -7.80
CA LEU A 202 18.08 8.94 -8.05
C LEU A 202 19.35 8.59 -8.84
N ASP A 203 19.56 9.26 -9.98
CA ASP A 203 20.74 9.11 -10.83
C ASP A 203 22.03 9.50 -10.09
N HIS A 204 22.00 10.61 -9.35
CA HIS A 204 23.13 11.08 -8.54
C HIS A 204 23.55 10.04 -7.49
N ILE A 205 22.61 9.49 -6.72
CA ILE A 205 22.89 8.44 -5.71
C ILE A 205 23.57 7.23 -6.36
N LEU A 206 23.04 6.77 -7.50
CA LEU A 206 23.53 5.57 -8.17
C LEU A 206 24.89 5.75 -8.85
N ARG A 207 25.18 6.93 -9.40
CA ARG A 207 26.48 7.26 -10.02
C ARG A 207 27.59 7.41 -9.00
N ASN A 208 27.28 7.95 -7.83
CA ASN A 208 28.25 8.19 -6.77
C ASN A 208 28.32 7.06 -5.73
N TRP A 209 27.66 5.93 -6.00
CA TRP A 209 27.67 4.79 -5.09
C TRP A 209 29.04 4.10 -5.04
N ASP A 210 29.65 4.06 -3.86
CA ASP A 210 30.92 3.36 -3.65
C ASP A 210 30.70 1.85 -3.50
N ASN A 211 30.90 1.14 -4.60
CA ASN A 211 30.76 -0.32 -4.67
C ASN A 211 31.87 -1.07 -3.90
N THR A 212 32.89 -0.39 -3.39
CA THR A 212 33.94 -1.01 -2.56
C THR A 212 33.51 -1.18 -1.11
N ILE A 213 32.53 -0.40 -0.64
CA ILE A 213 32.01 -0.44 0.73
C ILE A 213 30.77 -1.33 0.78
N ASP A 214 29.76 -1.02 -0.04
CA ASP A 214 28.47 -1.68 -0.03
C ASP A 214 28.01 -1.97 -1.46
N LYS A 215 27.30 -3.08 -1.64
CA LYS A 215 26.67 -3.41 -2.94
C LYS A 215 25.64 -2.34 -3.31
N ARG A 216 25.77 -1.79 -4.52
CA ARG A 216 24.83 -0.80 -5.06
C ARG A 216 23.39 -1.34 -5.09
N PRO A 217 22.38 -0.54 -4.68
CA PRO A 217 20.99 -0.95 -4.77
C PRO A 217 20.59 -1.25 -6.21
N SER A 218 19.81 -2.32 -6.39
CA SER A 218 19.26 -2.76 -7.69
C SER A 218 17.73 -2.77 -7.72
N LEU A 219 17.10 -2.22 -6.68
CA LEU A 219 15.66 -2.22 -6.47
C LEU A 219 15.21 -0.83 -6.03
N LEU A 220 14.13 -0.36 -6.65
CA LEU A 220 13.44 0.88 -6.34
C LEU A 220 12.00 0.58 -5.95
N TYR A 221 11.58 0.96 -4.74
CA TYR A 221 10.20 0.87 -4.31
C TYR A 221 9.57 2.25 -4.25
N MET A 222 8.34 2.37 -4.75
CA MET A 222 7.59 3.63 -4.72
C MET A 222 6.08 3.45 -4.78
N ILE A 223 5.38 4.50 -4.37
CA ILE A 223 3.91 4.62 -4.41
C ILE A 223 3.55 5.79 -5.34
N PRO A 224 3.49 5.59 -6.66
CA PRO A 224 3.52 6.69 -7.62
C PRO A 224 2.19 7.45 -7.76
N THR A 225 1.09 6.88 -7.26
CA THR A 225 -0.26 7.45 -7.33
C THR A 225 -0.83 7.63 -5.91
N GLY A 226 -1.35 8.82 -5.60
CA GLY A 226 -1.93 9.09 -4.27
C GLY A 226 -0.97 8.73 -3.13
N HIS A 227 0.30 9.12 -3.27
CA HIS A 227 1.45 8.68 -2.48
C HIS A 227 1.16 8.64 -0.97
N ASN A 228 1.66 7.62 -0.26
CA ASN A 228 1.55 7.53 1.19
C ASN A 228 2.89 7.92 1.83
N PRO A 229 3.00 9.05 2.53
CA PRO A 229 1.90 9.82 3.14
C PRO A 229 1.41 11.07 2.39
N ILE A 230 2.14 11.52 1.37
CA ILE A 230 2.07 12.91 0.89
C ILE A 230 0.79 13.24 0.09
N GLY A 231 0.15 12.25 -0.53
CA GLY A 231 -1.05 12.42 -1.36
C GLY A 231 -0.79 12.95 -2.78
N ILE A 232 0.47 12.98 -3.21
CA ILE A 232 0.86 13.42 -4.56
C ILE A 232 0.83 12.26 -5.56
N THR A 233 0.61 12.58 -6.83
CA THR A 233 0.67 11.65 -7.96
C THR A 233 1.73 12.12 -8.94
N GLN A 234 2.62 11.23 -9.33
CA GLN A 234 3.65 11.51 -10.34
C GLN A 234 3.03 11.65 -11.73
N SER A 235 3.40 12.71 -12.44
CA SER A 235 3.06 12.96 -13.85
C SER A 235 3.59 11.86 -14.78
N THR A 236 3.04 11.77 -15.99
CA THR A 236 3.52 10.80 -16.98
C THR A 236 4.97 11.07 -17.37
N GLU A 237 5.34 12.34 -17.48
CA GLU A 237 6.68 12.82 -17.80
C GLU A 237 7.67 12.42 -16.70
N ARG A 238 7.28 12.58 -15.43
CA ARG A 238 8.06 12.13 -14.28
C ARG A 238 8.30 10.63 -14.31
N ARG A 239 7.25 9.83 -14.51
CA ARG A 239 7.35 8.36 -14.57
C ARG A 239 8.28 7.93 -15.70
N LYS A 240 8.21 8.55 -16.88
CA LYS A 240 9.14 8.32 -18.00
C LYS A 240 10.59 8.66 -17.63
N ALA A 241 10.82 9.79 -16.97
CA ALA A 241 12.17 10.21 -16.56
C ALA A 241 12.78 9.24 -15.53
N ILE A 242 12.01 8.83 -14.53
CA ILE A 242 12.44 7.83 -13.54
C ILE A 242 12.69 6.47 -14.22
N TYR A 243 11.80 6.04 -15.12
CA TYR A 243 11.97 4.79 -15.86
C TYR A 243 13.26 4.80 -16.70
N ALA A 244 13.60 5.93 -17.33
CA ALA A 244 14.86 6.08 -18.06
C ALA A 244 16.10 5.95 -17.14
N VAL A 245 16.05 6.49 -15.92
CA VAL A 245 17.11 6.31 -14.91
C VAL A 245 17.18 4.85 -14.44
N ALA A 246 16.04 4.20 -14.26
CA ALA A 246 15.99 2.76 -13.96
C ALA A 246 16.61 1.92 -15.07
N GLU A 247 16.34 2.25 -16.35
CA GLU A 247 17.00 1.66 -17.52
C GLU A 247 18.51 1.83 -17.45
N LEU A 248 18.98 3.06 -17.27
CA LEU A 248 20.40 3.41 -17.23
C LEU A 248 21.17 2.64 -16.13
N HIS A 249 20.55 2.46 -14.97
CA HIS A 249 21.19 1.88 -13.80
C HIS A 249 20.82 0.42 -13.52
N ASP A 250 20.02 -0.19 -14.38
CA ASP A 250 19.55 -1.58 -14.27
C ASP A 250 18.75 -1.89 -12.99
N LEU A 251 17.82 -0.99 -12.65
CA LEU A 251 16.93 -1.15 -11.49
C LEU A 251 15.66 -1.93 -11.83
N LEU A 252 15.28 -2.85 -10.95
CA LEU A 252 13.89 -3.33 -10.85
C LEU A 252 13.05 -2.28 -10.11
N ILE A 253 11.79 -2.11 -10.53
CA ILE A 253 10.84 -1.17 -9.94
C ILE A 253 9.70 -1.93 -9.27
N ILE A 254 9.50 -1.73 -7.97
CA ILE A 254 8.28 -2.14 -7.27
C ILE A 254 7.33 -0.93 -7.27
N GLU A 255 6.28 -1.04 -8.08
CA GLU A 255 5.17 -0.09 -8.13
C GLU A 255 4.08 -0.59 -7.18
N ASP A 256 4.00 -0.04 -5.96
CA ASP A 256 2.91 -0.31 -5.02
C ASP A 256 1.79 0.72 -5.24
N ASP A 257 0.72 0.30 -5.91
CA ASP A 257 -0.29 1.23 -6.42
C ASP A 257 -1.72 0.84 -5.97
N PRO A 258 -2.00 0.86 -4.66
CA PRO A 258 -3.31 0.50 -4.13
C PRO A 258 -4.34 1.63 -4.32
N TYR A 259 -3.91 2.81 -4.78
CA TYR A 259 -4.74 4.03 -4.87
C TYR A 259 -5.05 4.45 -6.31
N MET A 260 -4.53 3.76 -7.33
CA MET A 260 -4.69 4.11 -8.76
C MET A 260 -6.12 4.49 -9.16
N PHE A 261 -7.11 3.77 -8.62
CA PHE A 261 -8.51 3.92 -8.97
C PHE A 261 -9.27 4.91 -8.07
N LEU A 262 -8.61 5.57 -7.13
CA LEU A 262 -9.19 6.62 -6.28
C LEU A 262 -8.91 8.00 -6.88
N GLN A 263 -9.36 8.20 -8.11
CA GLN A 263 -9.20 9.48 -8.81
C GLN A 263 -10.10 10.53 -8.15
N LEU A 264 -9.55 11.72 -7.88
CA LEU A 264 -10.27 12.83 -7.29
C LEU A 264 -10.48 13.90 -8.36
N GLN A 265 -11.73 14.26 -8.61
CA GLN A 265 -12.00 15.38 -9.52
C GLN A 265 -11.61 16.69 -8.83
N ARG A 266 -10.78 17.51 -9.48
CA ARG A 266 -10.48 18.85 -8.96
C ARG A 266 -11.69 19.75 -9.19
N ALA A 267 -12.10 20.49 -8.17
CA ALA A 267 -13.00 21.61 -8.37
C ALA A 267 -12.33 22.62 -9.31
N GLY A 268 -12.89 22.80 -10.51
CA GLY A 268 -12.39 23.74 -11.51
C GLY A 268 -11.40 23.17 -12.55
N THR A 269 -11.08 21.87 -12.54
CA THR A 269 -10.49 21.27 -13.75
C THR A 269 -11.57 21.13 -14.80
N HIS A 270 -11.47 21.98 -15.82
CA HIS A 270 -12.12 21.70 -17.10
C HIS A 270 -11.46 20.45 -17.67
N PHE A 271 -12.05 19.29 -17.41
CA PHE A 271 -11.81 18.14 -18.26
C PHE A 271 -12.08 18.56 -19.70
N PRO A 272 -11.29 18.09 -20.69
CA PRO A 272 -11.65 18.30 -22.07
C PRO A 272 -13.12 17.88 -22.24
N PRO A 273 -13.95 18.69 -22.94
CA PRO A 273 -15.35 18.35 -23.14
C PRO A 273 -15.42 16.90 -23.62
N ILE A 274 -16.33 16.11 -23.03
CA ILE A 274 -16.59 14.75 -23.52
C ILE A 274 -16.91 14.90 -25.00
N GLU A 275 -15.99 14.45 -25.87
CA GLU A 275 -16.29 14.37 -27.29
C GLU A 275 -17.55 13.52 -27.42
N THR A 276 -18.49 13.91 -28.28
CA THR A 276 -19.84 13.33 -28.39
C THR A 276 -19.89 11.81 -28.65
N SER A 277 -18.74 11.17 -28.84
CA SER A 277 -18.55 9.74 -29.04
C SER A 277 -18.00 8.94 -27.83
N GLN A 278 -17.62 9.59 -26.72
CA GLN A 278 -17.03 8.91 -25.55
C GLN A 278 -18.04 8.63 -24.44
N THR A 279 -18.01 7.43 -23.88
CA THR A 279 -18.82 7.04 -22.71
C THR A 279 -18.23 7.61 -21.40
N PRO A 280 -19.02 7.74 -20.32
CA PRO A 280 -18.48 8.08 -18.99
C PRO A 280 -17.36 7.13 -18.53
N GLU A 281 -17.48 5.85 -18.87
CA GLU A 281 -16.48 4.82 -18.59
C GLU A 281 -15.19 5.04 -19.40
N ASP A 282 -15.30 5.42 -20.69
CA ASP A 282 -14.14 5.80 -21.51
C ASP A 282 -13.40 6.99 -20.90
N HIS A 283 -14.14 7.99 -20.45
CA HIS A 283 -13.57 9.18 -19.85
C HIS A 283 -12.84 8.85 -18.54
N TYR A 284 -13.48 8.10 -17.64
CA TYR A 284 -12.88 7.68 -16.38
C TYR A 284 -11.58 6.90 -16.60
N LEU A 285 -11.59 5.93 -17.53
CA LEU A 285 -10.39 5.15 -17.83
C LEU A 285 -9.28 5.98 -18.47
N ALA A 286 -9.61 7.03 -19.22
CA ALA A 286 -8.64 7.91 -19.86
C ALA A 286 -7.95 8.87 -18.88
N ILE A 287 -8.59 9.21 -17.76
CA ILE A 287 -8.02 10.10 -16.73
C ILE A 287 -7.22 9.36 -15.65
N LEU A 288 -7.23 8.02 -15.64
CA LEU A 288 -6.41 7.25 -14.70
C LEU A 288 -4.92 7.51 -14.95
N PRO A 289 -4.08 7.62 -13.90
CA PRO A 289 -2.66 7.86 -14.05
C PRO A 289 -1.94 6.77 -14.85
N THR A 290 -0.96 7.15 -15.67
CA THR A 290 -0.09 6.21 -16.40
C THR A 290 0.69 5.33 -15.43
N SER A 291 0.57 4.00 -15.48
CA SER A 291 1.37 3.11 -14.61
C SER A 291 2.79 2.90 -15.14
N TYR A 292 3.74 2.58 -14.26
CA TYR A 292 5.08 2.14 -14.70
C TYR A 292 4.99 0.87 -15.54
N LEU A 293 4.08 -0.05 -15.19
CA LEU A 293 3.84 -1.25 -15.97
C LEU A 293 3.47 -0.94 -17.44
N SER A 294 2.76 0.15 -17.70
CA SER A 294 2.42 0.55 -19.08
C SER A 294 3.61 1.09 -19.88
N LEU A 295 4.67 1.55 -19.19
CA LEU A 295 5.94 2.02 -19.76
C LEU A 295 6.99 0.89 -19.85
N ASP A 296 6.70 -0.28 -19.28
CA ASP A 296 7.69 -1.35 -19.09
C ASP A 296 8.02 -2.10 -20.37
N ILE A 297 9.09 -1.67 -21.02
CA ILE A 297 9.63 -2.31 -22.24
C ILE A 297 10.65 -3.41 -21.93
N SER A 298 11.24 -3.40 -20.73
CA SER A 298 12.32 -4.31 -20.31
C SER A 298 11.84 -5.43 -19.40
N GLY A 299 10.58 -5.40 -18.98
CA GLY A 299 10.02 -6.32 -18.00
C GLY A 299 10.61 -6.14 -16.59
N ARG A 300 10.95 -4.90 -16.23
CA ARG A 300 11.59 -4.50 -14.95
C ARG A 300 10.59 -4.12 -13.87
N VAL A 301 9.32 -3.97 -14.20
CA VAL A 301 8.29 -3.51 -13.28
C VAL A 301 7.61 -4.69 -12.61
N ILE A 302 7.50 -4.58 -11.29
CA ILE A 302 6.75 -5.45 -10.40
C ILE A 302 5.62 -4.60 -9.83
N ARG A 303 4.45 -4.70 -10.44
CA ARG A 303 3.29 -3.93 -10.02
C ARG A 303 2.49 -4.71 -8.98
N LEU A 304 2.14 -4.04 -7.88
CA LEU A 304 1.33 -4.57 -6.80
C LEU A 304 0.00 -3.83 -6.75
N ASP A 305 -1.09 -4.56 -6.97
CA ASP A 305 -2.46 -4.05 -6.89
C ASP A 305 -3.20 -4.71 -5.71
N SER A 306 -4.21 -4.03 -5.16
CA SER A 306 -4.99 -4.57 -4.04
C SER A 306 -6.47 -4.24 -4.13
N THR A 307 -7.31 -5.19 -3.69
CA THR A 307 -8.74 -4.95 -3.49
C THR A 307 -9.02 -4.13 -2.23
N SER A 308 -8.00 -3.82 -1.42
CA SER A 308 -8.20 -3.25 -0.08
C SER A 308 -8.86 -1.87 -0.10
N LYS A 309 -8.58 -1.06 -1.13
CA LYS A 309 -9.00 0.35 -1.21
C LYS A 309 -10.15 0.55 -2.19
N ILE A 310 -10.40 -0.48 -3.00
CA ILE A 310 -11.43 -0.48 -4.03
C ILE A 310 -12.61 -1.40 -3.72
N LEU A 311 -12.47 -2.37 -2.82
CA LEU A 311 -13.57 -3.25 -2.39
C LEU A 311 -13.61 -3.32 -0.86
N ALA A 312 -12.70 -4.07 -0.24
CA ALA A 312 -12.60 -4.17 1.21
C ALA A 312 -11.22 -4.68 1.67
N PRO A 313 -10.60 -4.08 2.71
CA PRO A 313 -9.32 -4.54 3.27
C PRO A 313 -9.36 -5.95 3.84
N GLY A 314 -10.51 -6.36 4.40
CA GLY A 314 -10.72 -7.64 5.05
C GLY A 314 -10.70 -8.86 4.12
N LEU A 315 -10.87 -8.64 2.81
CA LEU A 315 -10.75 -9.69 1.80
C LEU A 315 -9.34 -10.28 1.75
N ARG A 316 -8.32 -9.52 2.18
CA ARG A 316 -6.91 -9.91 2.08
C ARG A 316 -6.56 -10.38 0.67
N CYS A 317 -6.97 -9.62 -0.34
CA CYS A 317 -6.78 -9.96 -1.75
C CYS A 317 -6.13 -8.83 -2.54
N GLY A 318 -5.39 -9.23 -3.56
CA GLY A 318 -4.72 -8.36 -4.52
C GLY A 318 -4.14 -9.20 -5.63
N TRP A 319 -3.29 -8.59 -6.45
CA TRP A 319 -2.52 -9.31 -7.44
C TRP A 319 -1.17 -8.64 -7.67
N ILE A 320 -0.21 -9.45 -8.10
CA ILE A 320 1.10 -9.01 -8.54
C ILE A 320 1.17 -9.19 -10.05
N THR A 321 1.67 -8.20 -10.78
CA THR A 321 1.95 -8.29 -12.22
C THR A 321 3.44 -8.08 -12.45
N ALA A 322 4.09 -9.06 -13.10
CA ALA A 322 5.52 -9.04 -13.35
C ALA A 322 5.91 -9.90 -14.56
N CYS A 323 7.17 -9.79 -15.01
CA CYS A 323 7.73 -10.65 -16.04
C CYS A 323 7.78 -12.13 -15.58
N SER A 324 7.93 -13.08 -16.51
CA SER A 324 7.83 -14.52 -16.17
C SER A 324 8.90 -15.04 -15.22
N GLN A 325 10.10 -14.47 -15.27
CA GLN A 325 11.21 -14.90 -14.42
C GLN A 325 10.89 -14.59 -12.95
N ILE A 326 10.47 -13.36 -12.67
CA ILE A 326 10.05 -12.92 -11.34
C ILE A 326 8.80 -13.67 -10.90
N MET A 327 7.80 -13.81 -11.78
CA MET A 327 6.57 -14.54 -11.47
C MET A 327 6.84 -16.00 -11.08
N ALA A 328 7.78 -16.69 -11.75
CA ALA A 328 8.13 -18.06 -11.40
C ALA A 328 8.71 -18.16 -9.98
N LYS A 329 9.56 -17.20 -9.58
CA LYS A 329 10.08 -17.11 -8.21
C LYS A 329 9.00 -16.76 -7.20
N PHE A 330 8.09 -15.85 -7.56
CA PHE A 330 6.96 -15.48 -6.71
C PHE A 330 6.07 -16.68 -6.42
N LEU A 331 5.64 -17.43 -7.45
CA LEU A 331 4.82 -18.63 -7.27
C LEU A 331 5.52 -19.69 -6.43
N ALA A 332 6.83 -19.90 -6.62
CA ALA A 332 7.62 -20.82 -5.81
C ALA A 332 7.76 -20.36 -4.35
N ARG A 333 7.81 -19.04 -4.08
CA ARG A 333 7.79 -18.52 -2.70
C ARG A 333 6.42 -18.73 -2.06
N THR A 334 5.35 -18.45 -2.81
CA THR A 334 3.97 -18.67 -2.39
C THR A 334 3.73 -20.13 -2.02
N ASP A 335 4.23 -21.09 -2.81
CA ASP A 335 4.13 -22.54 -2.55
C ASP A 335 4.58 -22.96 -1.14
N VAL A 336 5.58 -22.27 -0.59
CA VAL A 336 6.18 -22.58 0.73
C VAL A 336 5.90 -21.47 1.77
N SER A 337 4.88 -20.67 1.53
CA SER A 337 4.40 -19.62 2.43
C SER A 337 2.88 -19.70 2.55
N THR A 338 2.13 -18.83 1.88
CA THR A 338 0.67 -18.78 1.96
C THR A 338 -0.03 -19.89 1.17
N VAL A 339 0.70 -20.64 0.34
CA VAL A 339 0.25 -21.68 -0.60
C VAL A 339 -0.64 -21.12 -1.72
N SER A 340 -1.69 -20.39 -1.38
CA SER A 340 -2.59 -19.66 -2.27
C SER A 340 -3.42 -18.65 -1.45
N THR A 341 -3.99 -17.63 -2.09
CA THR A 341 -5.00 -16.78 -1.43
C THR A 341 -6.20 -17.60 -0.96
N ASN A 342 -6.84 -17.18 0.13
CA ASN A 342 -7.94 -17.93 0.73
C ASN A 342 -9.11 -18.17 -0.25
N GLY A 343 -9.62 -19.40 -0.24
CA GLY A 343 -10.71 -19.86 -1.09
C GLY A 343 -12.00 -19.05 -1.03
N PRO A 344 -12.55 -18.78 0.17
CA PRO A 344 -13.77 -17.99 0.34
C PRO A 344 -13.71 -16.64 -0.36
N THR A 345 -12.60 -15.90 -0.21
CA THR A 345 -12.45 -14.62 -0.90
C THR A 345 -12.42 -14.77 -2.41
N GLN A 346 -11.73 -15.79 -2.93
CA GLN A 346 -11.63 -15.97 -4.38
C GLN A 346 -12.99 -16.32 -5.03
N ILE A 347 -13.82 -17.15 -4.38
CA ILE A 347 -15.17 -17.44 -4.88
C ILE A 347 -16.11 -16.24 -4.72
N MET A 348 -16.01 -15.48 -3.62
CA MET A 348 -16.77 -14.25 -3.44
C MET A 348 -16.47 -13.23 -4.54
N LEU A 349 -15.18 -13.02 -4.82
CA LEU A 349 -14.73 -12.10 -5.88
C LEU A 349 -15.08 -12.60 -7.28
N TYR A 350 -15.01 -13.91 -7.53
CA TYR A 350 -15.46 -14.48 -8.79
C TYR A 350 -16.94 -14.20 -9.05
N LYS A 351 -17.80 -14.49 -8.06
CA LYS A 351 -19.24 -14.23 -8.15
C LYS A 351 -19.54 -12.75 -8.37
N LEU A 352 -18.88 -11.87 -7.61
CA LEU A 352 -19.06 -10.42 -7.71
C LEU A 352 -18.56 -9.86 -9.04
N LEU A 353 -17.28 -10.08 -9.35
CA LEU A 353 -16.60 -9.38 -10.44
C LEU A 353 -16.86 -10.02 -11.81
N ASP A 354 -17.04 -11.34 -11.85
CA ASP A 354 -17.09 -12.07 -13.11
C ASP A 354 -18.49 -12.57 -13.47
N GLU A 355 -19.24 -13.17 -12.53
CA GLU A 355 -20.62 -13.63 -12.81
C GLU A 355 -21.66 -12.52 -12.70
N SER A 356 -21.43 -11.50 -11.88
CA SER A 356 -22.40 -10.42 -11.63
C SER A 356 -22.06 -9.12 -12.34
N TRP A 357 -21.07 -8.37 -11.84
CA TRP A 357 -20.76 -7.04 -12.36
C TRP A 357 -20.14 -7.06 -13.75
N GLY A 358 -19.32 -8.07 -14.03
CA GLY A 358 -18.41 -8.03 -15.17
C GLY A 358 -17.46 -6.84 -15.08
N HIS A 359 -16.68 -6.64 -16.15
CA HIS A 359 -15.77 -5.51 -16.25
C HIS A 359 -16.50 -4.15 -16.29
N ASP A 360 -17.68 -4.09 -16.92
CA ASP A 360 -18.50 -2.89 -17.02
C ASP A 360 -18.99 -2.43 -15.64
N GLY A 361 -19.65 -3.33 -14.89
CA GLY A 361 -20.11 -3.03 -13.53
C GLY A 361 -18.97 -2.69 -12.58
N PHE A 362 -17.80 -3.34 -12.74
CA PHE A 362 -16.62 -3.02 -11.94
C PHE A 362 -16.09 -1.60 -12.23
N VAL A 363 -16.02 -1.18 -13.50
CA VAL A 363 -15.60 0.20 -13.85
C VAL A 363 -16.60 1.22 -13.30
N ARG A 364 -17.91 0.97 -13.42
CA ARG A 364 -18.93 1.84 -12.83
C ARG A 364 -18.81 1.95 -11.31
N TRP A 365 -18.53 0.85 -10.63
CA TRP A 365 -18.26 0.85 -9.19
C TRP A 365 -17.05 1.73 -8.83
N LEU A 366 -15.95 1.62 -9.58
CA LEU A 366 -14.75 2.45 -9.34
C LEU A 366 -15.03 3.95 -9.57
N MET A 367 -15.87 4.28 -10.56
CA MET A 367 -16.33 5.65 -10.79
C MET A 367 -17.17 6.18 -9.62
N GLU A 368 -18.14 5.40 -9.12
CA GLU A 368 -18.94 5.77 -7.95
C GLU A 368 -18.04 5.98 -6.73
N LEU A 369 -17.11 5.06 -6.50
CA LEU A 369 -16.13 5.15 -5.43
C LEU A 369 -15.30 6.45 -5.52
N SER A 370 -14.79 6.76 -6.71
CA SER A 370 -14.05 8.00 -6.98
C SER A 370 -14.90 9.25 -6.69
N GLY A 371 -16.18 9.23 -7.08
CA GLY A 371 -17.14 10.30 -6.74
C GLY A 371 -17.36 10.47 -5.23
N ASN A 372 -17.46 9.37 -4.49
CA ASN A 372 -17.59 9.39 -3.03
C ASN A 372 -16.33 9.97 -2.35
N TYR A 373 -15.14 9.58 -2.80
CA TYR A 373 -13.88 10.14 -2.27
C TYR A 373 -13.69 11.62 -2.68
N THR A 374 -14.14 12.01 -3.88
CA THR A 374 -14.17 13.41 -4.33
C THR A 374 -15.05 14.28 -3.42
N ARG A 375 -16.22 13.77 -3.02
CA ARG A 375 -17.10 14.47 -2.07
C ARG A 375 -16.43 14.69 -0.72
N ARG A 376 -15.77 13.64 -0.20
CA ARG A 376 -15.05 13.67 1.08
C ARG A 376 -13.89 14.66 1.07
N VAL A 377 -13.01 14.63 0.05
CA VAL A 377 -11.91 15.60 -0.04
C VAL A 377 -12.42 17.03 -0.21
N SER A 378 -13.56 17.23 -0.89
CA SER A 378 -14.19 18.55 -1.02
C SER A 378 -14.66 19.12 0.32
N ILE A 379 -15.30 18.29 1.17
CA ILE A 379 -15.68 18.69 2.54
C ILE A 379 -14.42 19.00 3.35
N PHE A 380 -13.44 18.10 3.30
CA PHE A 380 -12.20 18.21 4.04
C PHE A 380 -11.40 19.47 3.66
N SER A 381 -11.31 19.77 2.37
CA SER A 381 -10.63 20.97 1.83
C SER A 381 -11.27 22.25 2.36
N ARG A 382 -12.60 22.37 2.28
CA ARG A 382 -13.31 23.56 2.80
C ARG A 382 -13.10 23.75 4.30
N ALA A 383 -13.06 22.66 5.06
CA ALA A 383 -12.76 22.73 6.49
C ALA A 383 -11.32 23.19 6.74
N CYS A 384 -10.35 22.71 5.95
CA CYS A 384 -8.97 23.17 6.02
C CYS A 384 -8.87 24.67 5.72
N GLU A 385 -9.56 25.15 4.67
CA GLU A 385 -9.62 26.57 4.32
C GLU A 385 -10.23 27.45 5.41
N ARG A 386 -11.22 26.93 6.15
CA ARG A 386 -11.91 27.66 7.21
C ARG A 386 -11.10 27.73 8.50
N TYR A 387 -10.47 26.63 8.91
CA TYR A 387 -9.92 26.50 10.26
C TYR A 387 -8.40 26.56 10.32
N LEU A 388 -7.67 26.07 9.32
CA LEU A 388 -6.21 26.02 9.41
C LEU A 388 -5.58 27.41 9.25
N PRO A 389 -4.68 27.82 10.15
CA PRO A 389 -4.02 29.11 10.08
C PRO A 389 -3.05 29.18 8.88
N ARG A 390 -3.45 29.90 7.82
CA ARG A 390 -2.72 30.02 6.54
C ARG A 390 -1.33 30.65 6.64
N ASP A 391 -1.04 31.34 7.74
CA ASP A 391 0.25 31.97 8.00
C ASP A 391 1.32 30.99 8.47
N VAL A 392 0.93 29.79 8.90
CA VAL A 392 1.83 28.69 9.32
C VAL A 392 1.54 27.36 8.63
N CYS A 393 0.31 27.13 8.14
CA CYS A 393 -0.07 25.89 7.47
C CYS A 393 -0.15 26.07 5.94
N SER A 394 0.43 25.12 5.22
CA SER A 394 0.24 24.96 3.77
C SER A 394 -0.09 23.51 3.42
N TRP A 395 -0.87 23.30 2.36
CA TRP A 395 -1.28 21.98 1.89
C TRP A 395 -1.69 22.07 0.42
N LYS A 396 -1.61 20.93 -0.28
CA LYS A 396 -2.06 20.76 -1.67
C LYS A 396 -3.17 19.74 -1.70
N ILE A 397 -4.26 20.05 -2.40
CA ILE A 397 -5.36 19.09 -2.56
C ILE A 397 -4.89 17.95 -3.48
N PRO A 398 -4.99 16.68 -3.04
CA PRO A 398 -4.53 15.55 -3.82
C PRO A 398 -5.39 15.37 -5.08
N GLU A 399 -4.78 14.84 -6.14
CA GLU A 399 -5.46 14.46 -7.37
C GLU A 399 -5.94 13.00 -7.33
N ASP A 400 -5.30 12.17 -6.50
CA ASP A 400 -5.68 10.78 -6.29
C ASP A 400 -5.49 10.35 -4.84
N GLY A 401 -6.11 9.25 -4.46
CA GLY A 401 -5.91 8.60 -3.18
C GLY A 401 -6.79 9.17 -2.07
N MET A 402 -6.25 9.14 -0.85
CA MET A 402 -7.06 9.29 0.37
C MET A 402 -6.35 10.02 1.51
N PHE A 403 -5.25 10.72 1.22
CA PHE A 403 -4.43 11.41 2.19
C PHE A 403 -4.26 12.88 1.83
N LEU A 404 -4.21 13.74 2.85
CA LEU A 404 -3.80 15.12 2.75
C LEU A 404 -2.56 15.32 3.63
N TRP A 405 -1.55 15.96 3.07
CA TRP A 405 -0.31 16.29 3.76
C TRP A 405 -0.28 17.77 4.11
N ILE A 406 -0.30 18.07 5.40
CA ILE A 406 -0.33 19.44 5.91
C ILE A 406 1.08 19.78 6.38
N ARG A 407 1.72 20.72 5.70
CA ARG A 407 3.00 21.30 6.07
C ARG A 407 2.80 22.44 7.05
N LEU A 408 3.55 22.40 8.14
CA LEU A 408 3.60 23.41 9.17
C LEU A 408 4.97 24.09 9.15
N GLU A 409 4.97 25.41 8.96
CA GLU A 409 6.13 26.29 9.06
C GLU A 409 5.91 27.26 10.22
N PRO A 410 6.34 26.89 11.43
CA PRO A 410 6.28 27.82 12.54
C PRO A 410 7.21 29.00 12.24
N LYS A 411 6.68 30.23 12.30
CA LYS A 411 7.50 31.44 12.27
C LYS A 411 8.16 31.62 13.64
N TRP A 412 9.17 30.80 13.92
CA TRP A 412 10.08 31.05 15.02
C TRP A 412 10.66 32.45 14.83
N SER A 413 10.40 33.39 15.75
CA SER A 413 10.79 34.78 15.56
C SER A 413 12.30 34.88 15.33
N LYS A 414 12.71 35.31 14.13
CA LYS A 414 14.11 35.64 13.77
C LYS A 414 14.72 36.78 14.62
N ALA A 415 13.99 37.32 15.59
CA ALA A 415 14.33 38.58 16.24
C ALA A 415 15.43 38.48 17.31
N ASN A 416 15.83 37.29 17.78
CA ASN A 416 16.83 37.17 18.88
C ASN A 416 17.75 35.93 18.79
N SER A 417 18.40 35.66 17.66
CA SER A 417 19.57 34.76 17.69
C SER A 417 20.57 35.08 16.57
N PRO A 418 21.71 35.72 16.89
CA PRO A 418 22.89 35.63 16.07
C PRO A 418 23.49 34.21 16.26
N ALA A 419 23.76 33.52 15.16
CA ALA A 419 24.17 32.12 15.06
C ALA A 419 23.02 31.11 15.22
N ILE A 420 22.68 30.46 14.11
CA ILE A 420 21.75 29.32 14.04
C ILE A 420 22.53 28.11 14.56
N ASP A 421 22.31 27.78 15.84
CA ASP A 421 22.83 26.59 16.50
C ASP A 421 21.78 25.46 16.47
N ASP A 422 22.27 24.22 16.58
CA ASP A 422 21.62 22.90 16.50
C ASP A 422 20.38 22.72 17.41
N ALA A 423 20.10 23.67 18.30
CA ALA A 423 18.99 23.63 19.26
C ALA A 423 17.61 23.75 18.61
N SER A 424 17.43 24.43 17.47
CA SER A 424 16.12 24.58 16.81
C SER A 424 15.51 23.25 16.35
N CYS A 425 16.37 22.27 16.16
CA CYS A 425 16.03 20.96 15.62
C CYS A 425 15.21 20.14 16.64
N ARG A 426 15.65 20.07 17.91
CA ARG A 426 14.93 19.39 19.01
C ARG A 426 13.50 19.87 19.17
N HIS A 427 13.22 21.12 18.84
CA HIS A 427 11.89 21.71 18.93
C HIS A 427 10.90 21.14 17.90
N SER A 428 11.36 20.62 16.76
CA SER A 428 10.47 20.15 15.68
C SER A 428 9.71 18.87 16.06
N PHE A 429 10.41 17.84 16.56
CA PHE A 429 9.81 16.61 17.06
C PHE A 429 8.98 16.81 18.32
N ASP A 430 9.43 17.72 19.21
CA ASP A 430 8.69 18.06 20.43
C ASP A 430 7.37 18.77 20.09
N VAL A 431 7.40 19.73 19.16
CA VAL A 431 6.18 20.40 18.67
C VAL A 431 5.27 19.43 17.92
N GLU A 432 5.83 18.56 17.08
CA GLU A 432 5.08 17.50 16.40
C GLU A 432 4.33 16.62 17.42
N GLY A 433 5.06 16.15 18.44
CA GLY A 433 4.53 15.33 19.52
C GLY A 433 3.47 16.04 20.36
N ALA A 434 3.68 17.32 20.68
CA ALA A 434 2.75 18.13 21.45
C ALA A 434 1.44 18.36 20.69
N ILE A 435 1.51 18.71 19.40
CA ILE A 435 0.33 18.88 18.53
C ILE A 435 -0.42 17.54 18.40
N TYR A 436 0.30 16.44 18.18
CA TYR A 436 -0.28 15.11 18.09
C TYR A 436 -1.08 14.75 19.35
N GLU A 437 -0.49 14.94 20.53
CA GLU A 437 -1.14 14.61 21.80
C GLU A 437 -2.29 15.56 22.15
N ASP A 438 -2.18 16.85 21.82
CA ASP A 438 -3.27 17.81 22.00
C ASP A 438 -4.45 17.51 21.06
N ALA A 439 -4.19 17.19 19.79
CA ALA A 439 -5.22 16.73 18.85
C ALA A 439 -5.93 15.47 19.37
N ARG A 440 -5.18 14.51 19.92
CA ARG A 440 -5.74 13.29 20.53
C ARG A 440 -6.62 13.60 21.73
N ARG A 441 -6.20 14.51 22.63
CA ARG A 441 -7.02 14.98 23.77
C ARG A 441 -8.30 15.68 23.31
N ARG A 442 -8.27 16.35 22.15
CA ARG A 442 -9.45 16.95 21.50
C ARG A 442 -10.31 15.95 20.73
N GLY A 443 -9.92 14.67 20.69
CA GLY A 443 -10.69 13.60 20.04
C GLY A 443 -10.47 13.51 18.53
N VAL A 444 -9.28 13.85 18.04
CA VAL A 444 -8.86 13.63 16.64
C VAL A 444 -7.54 12.87 16.59
N THR A 445 -7.47 11.86 15.74
CA THR A 445 -6.23 11.11 15.50
C THR A 445 -5.66 11.49 14.14
N ILE A 446 -4.37 11.83 14.12
CA ILE A 446 -3.59 12.18 12.94
C ILE A 446 -2.33 11.31 12.87
N SER A 447 -1.59 11.34 11.77
CA SER A 447 -0.28 10.65 11.70
C SER A 447 0.85 11.66 11.65
N ARG A 448 1.89 11.39 12.44
CA ARG A 448 3.12 12.18 12.53
C ARG A 448 3.99 12.00 11.29
N ASP A 449 4.68 13.06 10.87
CA ASP A 449 5.68 13.07 9.81
C ASP A 449 6.78 12.03 10.05
N SER A 450 7.31 12.03 11.27
CA SER A 450 8.43 11.18 11.71
C SER A 450 8.20 9.68 11.51
N TRP A 451 6.96 9.23 11.36
CA TRP A 451 6.64 7.82 11.12
C TRP A 451 6.91 7.34 9.69
N PHE A 452 7.02 8.27 8.74
CA PHE A 452 7.15 7.98 7.32
C PHE A 452 8.58 8.20 6.78
N GLN A 453 9.45 8.82 7.56
CA GLN A 453 10.81 9.20 7.16
C GLN A 453 11.74 8.00 7.05
N VAL A 454 12.55 7.95 5.97
CA VAL A 454 13.52 6.88 5.71
C VAL A 454 14.91 7.17 6.30
N HIS A 455 15.32 8.44 6.37
CA HIS A 455 16.56 8.88 7.00
C HIS A 455 16.27 9.76 8.22
N SER A 456 16.86 9.43 9.37
CA SER A 456 16.59 10.08 10.66
C SER A 456 17.73 10.96 11.20
N GLU A 457 18.72 11.32 10.37
CA GLU A 457 19.93 12.00 10.88
C GLU A 457 19.97 13.52 10.59
N ALA A 458 19.19 14.02 9.62
CA ALA A 458 19.04 15.45 9.40
C ALA A 458 17.66 15.91 9.88
N GLU A 459 17.62 16.67 10.96
CA GLU A 459 16.36 17.09 11.58
C GLU A 459 15.59 18.06 10.65
N PRO A 460 14.29 17.80 10.39
CA PRO A 460 13.54 18.56 9.42
C PRO A 460 13.23 19.97 9.96
N ARG A 461 13.51 20.99 9.14
CA ARG A 461 13.14 22.39 9.43
C ARG A 461 11.62 22.64 9.39
N THR A 462 10.85 21.66 8.92
CA THR A 462 9.41 21.73 8.64
C THR A 462 8.72 20.51 9.19
N ILE A 463 7.60 20.70 9.90
CA ILE A 463 6.81 19.61 10.48
C ILE A 463 5.67 19.30 9.53
N HIS A 464 5.33 18.03 9.36
CA HIS A 464 4.16 17.64 8.58
C HIS A 464 3.19 16.78 9.37
N PHE A 465 1.95 16.69 8.90
CA PHE A 465 0.99 15.72 9.39
C PHE A 465 0.23 15.11 8.22
N ARG A 466 0.09 13.78 8.24
CA ARG A 466 -0.85 13.09 7.33
C ARG A 466 -2.21 13.00 7.98
N LEU A 467 -3.21 13.53 7.29
CA LEU A 467 -4.60 13.34 7.60
C LEU A 467 -5.25 12.50 6.49
N THR A 468 -6.33 11.78 6.82
CA THR A 468 -7.11 11.02 5.84
C THR A 468 -8.57 11.46 5.87
N PHE A 469 -9.19 11.56 4.70
CA PHE A 469 -10.61 11.86 4.54
C PHE A 469 -11.47 10.60 4.28
N ALA A 470 -10.87 9.41 4.39
CA ALA A 470 -11.55 8.13 4.15
C ALA A 470 -12.28 7.56 5.36
N ALA A 471 -11.70 7.72 6.55
CA ALA A 471 -12.09 6.94 7.73
C ALA A 471 -13.30 7.53 8.48
N ALA A 472 -13.30 8.84 8.73
CA ALA A 472 -14.37 9.52 9.47
C ALA A 472 -15.65 9.65 8.63
N SER A 473 -16.80 9.85 9.27
CA SER A 473 -18.04 10.17 8.57
C SER A 473 -17.95 11.55 7.89
N GLU A 474 -18.73 11.80 6.84
CA GLU A 474 -18.74 13.12 6.18
C GLU A 474 -19.10 14.25 7.14
N SER A 475 -19.99 14.01 8.11
CA SER A 475 -20.38 14.97 9.14
C SER A 475 -19.28 15.27 10.15
N ASP A 476 -18.36 14.33 10.39
CA ASP A 476 -17.27 14.51 11.35
C ASP A 476 -16.03 15.16 10.74
N LEU A 477 -15.88 15.18 9.41
CA LEU A 477 -14.68 15.72 8.74
C LEU A 477 -14.43 17.20 9.09
N ASP A 478 -15.47 18.02 9.10
CA ASP A 478 -15.37 19.46 9.40
C ASP A 478 -14.92 19.68 10.85
N LEU A 479 -15.58 19.00 11.80
CA LEU A 479 -15.24 19.04 13.23
C LEU A 479 -13.83 18.49 13.52
N ALA A 480 -13.41 17.45 12.81
CA ALA A 480 -12.07 16.87 12.96
C ALA A 480 -10.97 17.86 12.55
N VAL A 481 -11.16 18.56 11.42
CA VAL A 481 -10.21 19.59 10.99
C VAL A 481 -10.22 20.78 11.94
N GLN A 482 -11.39 21.20 12.44
CA GLN A 482 -11.48 22.25 13.46
C GLN A 482 -10.65 21.91 14.71
N ARG A 483 -10.87 20.72 15.27
CA ARG A 483 -10.14 20.25 16.47
C ARG A 483 -8.64 20.14 16.25
N PHE A 484 -8.21 19.74 15.05
CA PHE A 484 -6.80 19.72 14.68
C PHE A 484 -6.21 21.15 14.58
N ALA A 485 -6.94 22.08 13.96
CA ALA A 485 -6.54 23.48 13.89
C ALA A 485 -6.43 24.11 15.29
N ASP A 486 -7.36 23.81 16.20
CA ASP A 486 -7.32 24.26 17.58
C ASP A 486 -6.09 23.72 18.34
N ALA A 487 -5.67 22.48 18.05
CA ALA A 487 -4.45 21.91 18.61
C ALA A 487 -3.20 22.65 18.13
N ILE A 488 -3.10 22.92 16.83
CA ILE A 488 -2.00 23.74 16.26
C ILE A 488 -1.97 25.11 16.94
N ALA A 489 -3.13 25.79 17.01
CA ALA A 489 -3.21 27.14 17.57
C ALA A 489 -2.84 27.17 19.06
N ALA A 490 -3.23 26.15 19.84
CA ALA A 490 -2.88 26.05 21.25
C ALA A 490 -1.37 25.92 21.45
N ILE A 491 -0.73 24.98 20.75
CA ILE A 491 0.71 24.72 20.90
C ILE A 491 1.55 25.91 20.41
N LEU A 492 1.20 26.52 19.28
CA LEU A 492 1.96 27.66 18.75
C LEU A 492 1.81 28.93 19.58
N LYS A 493 0.65 29.15 20.24
CA LYS A 493 0.48 30.26 21.19
C LYS A 493 1.36 30.08 22.43
N HIS A 494 1.41 28.87 23.00
CA HIS A 494 2.25 28.57 24.16
C HIS A 494 3.74 28.71 23.85
N ALA A 495 4.18 28.19 22.70
CA ALA A 495 5.56 28.34 22.24
C ALA A 495 5.95 29.82 22.07
N SER A 496 5.02 30.69 21.66
CA SER A 496 5.28 32.13 21.53
C SER A 496 5.35 32.85 22.90
N SER A 497 4.59 32.39 23.90
CA SER A 497 4.56 33.02 25.24
C SER A 497 5.75 32.67 26.12
N GLU A 498 6.24 31.42 26.07
CA GLU A 498 7.41 30.98 26.86
C GLU A 498 8.69 31.72 26.44
N PHE A 499 8.82 32.06 25.15
CA PHE A 499 9.93 32.88 24.63
C PHE A 499 9.85 34.36 25.03
N SER A 500 8.65 34.89 25.30
CA SER A 500 8.51 36.28 25.74
C SER A 500 8.83 36.45 27.23
N SER A 501 8.64 35.40 28.05
CA SER A 501 8.90 35.45 29.50
C SER A 501 10.38 35.33 29.87
N THR A 502 11.24 34.82 28.99
CA THR A 502 12.69 34.71 29.22
C THR A 502 13.47 35.97 28.84
N LEU A 503 12.81 37.01 28.30
CA LEU A 503 13.42 38.28 27.89
C LEU A 503 13.10 39.47 28.81
N GLN A 504 12.35 39.25 29.88
CA GLN A 504 12.33 40.20 31.01
C GLN A 504 13.44 39.80 31.97
N GLY A 505 14.62 40.39 31.76
CA GLY A 505 15.70 40.35 32.74
C GLY A 505 15.18 40.87 34.09
N PRO A 506 15.61 40.30 35.22
CA PRO A 506 15.22 40.82 36.51
C PRO A 506 15.82 42.23 36.66
N ASP A 507 14.93 43.20 36.81
CA ASP A 507 15.29 44.50 37.36
C ASP A 507 16.09 44.29 38.65
N SER A 508 17.18 45.04 38.74
CA SER A 508 18.04 45.11 39.90
C SER A 508 17.23 45.55 41.12
N ASP A 509 17.07 44.67 42.09
CA ASP A 509 17.01 45.09 43.48
C ASP A 509 17.63 44.05 44.41
N ASN A 510 18.48 44.59 45.27
CA ASN A 510 19.51 43.92 46.03
C ASN A 510 19.03 43.88 47.49
N ALA A 511 18.70 42.71 48.04
CA ALA A 511 18.59 42.52 49.49
C ALA A 511 18.59 41.04 49.90
N GLY A 512 19.58 40.66 50.72
CA GLY A 512 19.32 39.80 51.88
C GLY A 512 19.69 38.33 51.79
N LEU A 513 20.85 38.02 52.37
CA LEU A 513 21.32 36.75 52.95
C LEU A 513 20.27 35.72 53.45
N ASN A 514 20.68 34.45 53.32
CA ASN A 514 20.32 33.20 54.06
C ASN A 514 19.65 32.15 53.16
N SER A 515 19.86 30.85 53.25
CA SER A 515 20.82 29.95 53.91
C SER A 515 20.45 28.54 53.43
N GLU A 516 21.44 27.65 53.32
CA GLU A 516 21.32 26.19 53.26
C GLU A 516 20.85 25.51 51.95
N ASN A 517 21.80 24.82 51.31
CA ASN A 517 21.57 23.75 50.34
C ASN A 517 22.47 22.57 50.73
N PRO A 518 21.92 21.39 51.09
CA PRO A 518 22.75 20.21 51.26
C PRO A 518 22.41 19.12 50.23
N TRP A 519 23.47 18.37 49.86
CA TRP A 519 23.51 17.03 49.28
C TRP A 519 23.91 16.89 47.80
N VAL A 520 25.23 16.79 47.62
CA VAL A 520 25.91 16.03 46.57
C VAL A 520 26.47 14.73 47.18
N SER A 521 26.50 13.66 46.36
CA SER A 521 27.15 12.33 46.55
C SER A 521 26.31 11.29 47.32
N GLN A 522 26.22 10.01 46.95
CA GLN A 522 27.16 9.11 46.28
C GLN A 522 26.45 8.04 45.42
N ALA A 523 27.17 7.54 44.42
CA ALA A 523 26.84 6.34 43.65
C ALA A 523 27.21 5.05 44.41
N SER A 524 26.41 3.97 44.29
CA SER A 524 26.94 2.60 44.22
C SER A 524 25.94 1.57 43.66
N LYS A 525 26.45 0.83 42.66
CA LYS A 525 26.12 -0.46 42.03
C LYS A 525 25.00 -1.36 42.58
N GLY A 526 24.17 -1.90 41.66
CA GLY A 526 23.39 -3.15 41.79
C GLY A 526 22.80 -3.61 40.42
N PRO A 527 22.74 -4.92 40.08
CA PRO A 527 22.63 -5.45 38.69
C PRO A 527 21.18 -5.80 38.24
N PRO A 528 20.95 -6.28 36.99
CA PRO A 528 19.74 -6.00 36.20
C PRO A 528 18.60 -7.00 36.41
N SER A 529 17.36 -6.51 36.37
CA SER A 529 16.15 -7.34 36.37
C SER A 529 15.75 -7.75 34.95
N THR A 530 15.77 -9.05 34.72
CA THR A 530 15.14 -9.75 33.60
C THR A 530 13.62 -9.72 33.74
N TYR A 531 12.90 -9.25 32.71
CA TYR A 531 11.46 -9.41 32.60
C TYR A 531 11.12 -10.86 32.23
N ARG A 532 10.45 -11.58 33.14
CA ARG A 532 9.78 -12.86 32.88
C ARG A 532 8.31 -12.63 32.56
N ALA A 533 7.84 -13.41 31.59
CA ALA A 533 6.46 -13.51 31.13
C ALA A 533 5.49 -13.82 32.28
N ALA A 534 4.31 -13.24 32.20
CA ALA A 534 3.17 -13.53 33.06
C ALA A 534 2.50 -14.83 32.57
N ASP A 535 2.55 -15.87 33.41
CA ASP A 535 1.65 -17.02 33.32
C ASP A 535 0.34 -16.68 34.03
N CYS A 536 -0.75 -16.84 33.28
CA CYS A 536 -2.11 -16.87 33.81
C CYS A 536 -2.33 -18.22 34.49
N ASP A 537 -2.70 -18.19 35.77
CA ASP A 537 -3.26 -19.35 36.46
C ASP A 537 -4.55 -18.93 37.15
N SER A 538 -5.68 -19.45 36.65
CA SER A 538 -6.93 -19.52 37.40
C SER A 538 -7.48 -20.94 37.33
N SER A 539 -7.46 -21.54 38.53
CA SER A 539 -8.02 -22.80 38.96
C SER A 539 -9.40 -23.16 38.36
N MET A 540 -9.52 -24.37 37.81
CA MET A 540 -10.67 -25.24 38.06
C MET A 540 -10.24 -26.70 38.13
N SER A 541 -10.42 -27.27 39.32
CA SER A 541 -10.29 -28.68 39.66
C SER A 541 -11.58 -29.44 39.33
N GLY A 542 -11.47 -30.65 38.79
CA GLY A 542 -12.56 -31.61 38.73
C GLY A 542 -12.29 -32.76 37.76
N GLY A 543 -11.66 -33.83 38.27
CA GLY A 543 -11.31 -35.00 37.47
C GLY A 543 -12.44 -36.02 37.29
N CYS A 544 -12.32 -36.80 36.21
CA CYS A 544 -12.59 -38.24 36.20
C CYS A 544 -11.85 -38.88 35.00
N ALA A 545 -11.25 -40.04 35.28
CA ALA A 545 -10.40 -40.83 34.40
C ALA A 545 -11.24 -41.87 33.60
N PRO A 546 -10.63 -42.72 32.73
CA PRO A 546 -11.15 -43.04 31.40
C PRO A 546 -11.91 -44.36 31.28
N ALA A 547 -12.62 -44.50 30.15
CA ALA A 547 -12.86 -45.72 29.39
C ALA A 547 -12.83 -45.41 27.89
#